data_AF-A0A843BR37-F1
#
_entry.id   AF-A0A843BR37-F1
#
_cell.length_a   1.000
_cell.length_b   1.000
_cell.length_c   1.000
_cell.angle_alpha   90.00
_cell.angle_beta   90.00
_cell.angle_gamma   90.00
#
_symmetry.space_group_name_H-M   'P 1'
#
loop_
_entity.id
_entity.type
_entity.pdbx_description
1 polymer ?
#
loop_
_entity_poly.entity_id
_entity_poly.type
_entity_poly.pdbx_seq_one_letter_code
_entity_poly.pdbx_strand_id
1 'polypeptide(L)'
;MSENEEEIPIEVISTRETIHSEIEEILIKKLFTVVEKIAMLPSGDLDFKPYDDRLLIQLEALIEKKFVQKVFDQRTDRQITSFLSQLKRERTIRDFDHV
;
A
#
# COMPACT_ATOMS: atom_id res chain seq x y z
N MET A 1 -24.07 -39.25 -34.63
CA MET A 1 -22.60 -39.40 -34.59
C MET A 1 -22.05 -37.99 -34.53
N SER A 2 -21.29 -37.72 -33.48
CA SER A 2 -21.13 -36.45 -32.77
C SER A 2 -20.85 -35.20 -33.62
N GLU A 3 -21.62 -34.15 -33.36
CA GLU A 3 -21.26 -32.77 -33.65
C GLU A 3 -20.07 -32.42 -32.74
N ASN A 4 -18.91 -32.14 -33.35
CA ASN A 4 -17.79 -31.49 -32.68
C ASN A 4 -18.20 -30.03 -32.44
N GLU A 5 -18.78 -29.77 -31.27
CA GLU A 5 -18.83 -28.41 -30.75
C GLU A 5 -17.39 -28.01 -30.39
N GLU A 6 -16.74 -27.28 -31.28
CA GLU A 6 -15.55 -26.50 -30.96
C GLU A 6 -15.95 -25.50 -29.85
N GLU A 7 -15.57 -25.81 -28.61
CA GLU A 7 -15.57 -24.85 -27.51
C GLU A 7 -14.67 -23.67 -27.90
N ILE A 8 -15.29 -22.57 -28.34
CA ILE A 8 -14.58 -21.31 -28.55
C ILE A 8 -13.96 -20.92 -27.21
N PRO A 9 -12.63 -20.73 -27.10
CA PRO A 9 -12.02 -20.27 -25.87
C PRO A 9 -12.59 -18.88 -25.58
N ILE A 10 -13.30 -18.76 -24.45
CA ILE A 10 -13.81 -17.48 -23.96
C ILE A 10 -12.58 -16.62 -23.66
N GLU A 11 -12.20 -15.74 -24.58
CA GLU A 11 -11.28 -14.65 -24.29
C GLU A 11 -11.89 -13.85 -23.15
N VAL A 12 -11.22 -13.88 -22.00
CA VAL A 12 -11.62 -13.14 -20.80
C VAL A 12 -11.60 -11.66 -21.15
N ILE A 13 -12.78 -11.11 -21.46
CA ILE A 13 -12.95 -9.69 -21.69
C ILE A 13 -12.67 -9.00 -20.35
N SER A 14 -11.51 -8.37 -20.24
CA SER A 14 -11.13 -7.56 -19.08
C SER A 14 -12.19 -6.47 -18.88
N THR A 15 -13.01 -6.62 -17.85
CA THR A 15 -14.03 -5.64 -17.48
C THR A 15 -13.34 -4.47 -16.78
N ARG A 16 -13.99 -3.29 -16.75
CA ARG A 16 -13.44 -2.13 -16.03
C ARG A 16 -13.13 -2.42 -14.56
N GLU A 17 -13.90 -3.30 -13.92
CA GLU A 17 -13.65 -3.75 -12.54
C GLU A 17 -12.38 -4.61 -12.42
N THR A 18 -12.07 -5.45 -13.43
CA THR A 18 -10.82 -6.24 -13.46
C THR A 18 -9.61 -5.33 -13.64
N ILE A 19 -9.67 -4.40 -14.61
CA ILE A 19 -8.60 -3.40 -14.82
C ILE A 19 -8.37 -2.54 -13.58
N HIS A 20 -9.44 -2.07 -12.94
CA HIS A 20 -9.34 -1.25 -11.73
C HIS A 20 -8.69 -2.03 -10.58
N SER A 21 -9.06 -3.31 -10.41
CA SER A 21 -8.48 -4.18 -9.38
C SER A 21 -7.00 -4.48 -9.64
N GLU A 22 -6.61 -4.72 -10.90
CA GLU A 22 -5.22 -4.92 -11.29
C GLU A 22 -4.36 -3.67 -11.05
N ILE A 23 -4.87 -2.49 -11.41
CA ILE A 23 -4.20 -1.22 -11.14
C ILE A 23 -4.05 -1.00 -9.64
N GLU A 24 -5.10 -1.25 -8.85
CA GLU A 24 -5.06 -1.16 -7.39
C GLU A 24 -3.99 -2.08 -6.80
N GLU A 25 -3.90 -3.33 -7.27
CA GLU A 25 -2.90 -4.29 -6.81
C GLU A 25 -1.48 -3.86 -7.16
N ILE A 26 -1.24 -3.34 -8.36
CA ILE A 26 0.06 -2.80 -8.77
C ILE A 26 0.46 -1.61 -7.89
N LEU A 27 -0.46 -0.68 -7.62
CA LEU A 27 -0.21 0.49 -6.78
C LEU A 27 0.10 0.08 -5.34
N ILE A 28 -0.64 -0.88 -4.80
CA ILE A 28 -0.40 -1.45 -3.47
C ILE A 28 0.99 -2.08 -3.39
N LYS A 29 1.38 -2.91 -4.37
CA LYS A 29 2.71 -3.54 -4.42
C LYS A 29 3.83 -2.50 -4.45
N LYS A 30 3.67 -1.43 -5.23
CA LYS A 30 4.64 -0.33 -5.27
C LYS A 30 4.76 0.36 -3.91
N LEU A 31 3.65 0.62 -3.23
CA LEU A 31 3.63 1.24 -1.91
C LEU A 31 4.27 0.31 -0.85
N PHE A 32 4.04 -1.00 -0.91
CA PHE A 32 4.75 -1.96 -0.06
C PHE A 32 6.26 -1.97 -0.29
N THR A 33 6.68 -1.90 -1.55
CA THR A 33 8.11 -1.82 -1.89
C THR A 33 8.75 -0.57 -1.29
N VAL A 34 7.98 0.53 -1.17
CA VAL A 34 8.45 1.73 -0.47
C VAL A 34 8.62 1.45 1.02
N VAL A 35 7.63 0.83 1.67
CA VAL A 35 7.71 0.46 3.10
C VAL A 35 8.93 -0.41 3.39
N GLU A 36 9.21 -1.41 2.55
CA GLU A 36 10.38 -2.30 2.70
C GLU A 36 11.72 -1.58 2.53
N LYS A 37 11.74 -0.47 1.79
CA LYS A 37 12.94 0.32 1.53
C LYS A 37 13.18 1.42 2.57
N ILE A 38 12.19 1.74 3.41
CA ILE A 38 12.37 2.70 4.49
C ILE A 38 13.41 2.13 5.45
N ALA A 39 14.55 2.82 5.54
CA ALA A 39 15.62 2.42 6.42
C ALA A 39 15.22 2.65 7.88
N MET A 40 15.64 1.75 8.77
CA MET A 40 15.61 1.99 10.21
C MET A 40 16.92 2.64 10.63
N LEU A 41 16.82 3.81 11.25
CA LEU A 41 17.95 4.51 11.83
C LEU A 41 18.48 3.78 13.07
N PRO A 42 19.72 4.05 13.50
CA PRO A 42 20.27 3.49 14.75
C PRO A 42 19.45 3.82 16.00
N SER A 43 18.62 4.88 15.95
CA SER A 43 17.68 5.24 17.02
C SER A 43 16.46 4.31 17.12
N GLY A 44 16.22 3.47 16.11
CA GLY A 44 15.00 2.69 15.93
C GLY A 44 13.89 3.45 15.20
N ASP A 45 14.11 4.72 14.84
CA ASP A 45 13.18 5.51 14.03
C ASP A 45 13.30 5.13 12.55
N LEU A 46 12.22 5.32 11.81
CA LEU A 46 12.16 5.13 10.37
C LEU A 46 12.65 6.40 9.64
N ASP A 47 13.51 6.23 8.64
CA ASP A 47 14.00 7.34 7.82
C ASP A 47 13.07 7.62 6.64
N PHE A 48 12.18 8.59 6.83
CA PHE A 48 11.26 9.05 5.81
C PHE A 48 11.83 10.18 4.93
N LYS A 49 13.01 10.73 5.24
CA LYS A 49 13.61 11.86 4.51
C LYS A 49 13.74 11.65 2.99
N PRO A 50 14.05 10.45 2.49
CA PRO A 50 14.19 10.21 1.04
C PRO A 50 12.88 10.31 0.25
N TYR A 51 11.73 10.38 0.92
CA TYR A 51 10.42 10.30 0.30
C TYR A 51 9.68 11.63 0.38
N ASP A 52 9.06 12.01 -0.73
CA ASP A 52 8.24 13.22 -0.83
C ASP A 52 6.94 13.09 -0.03
N ASP A 53 6.36 14.23 0.35
CA ASP A 53 5.18 14.26 1.22
C ASP A 53 3.94 13.66 0.56
N ARG A 54 3.83 13.75 -0.77
CA ARG A 54 2.71 13.15 -1.51
C ARG A 54 2.72 11.64 -1.38
N LEU A 55 3.89 11.02 -1.45
CA LEU A 55 4.07 9.58 -1.26
C LEU A 55 3.79 9.18 0.20
N LEU A 56 4.24 9.97 1.17
CA LEU A 56 3.96 9.74 2.59
C LEU A 56 2.45 9.81 2.89
N ILE A 57 1.73 10.79 2.32
CA ILE A 57 0.27 10.91 2.40
C ILE A 57 -0.43 9.67 1.80
N GLN A 58 0.02 9.23 0.62
CA GLN A 58 -0.55 8.07 -0.05
C GLN A 58 -0.34 6.78 0.74
N LEU A 59 0.84 6.63 1.36
CA LEU A 59 1.15 5.50 2.25
C LEU A 59 0.24 5.49 3.47
N GLU A 60 0.10 6.62 4.15
CA GLU A 60 -0.77 6.74 5.33
C GLU A 60 -2.21 6.37 4.98
N ALA A 61 -2.78 7.00 3.94
CA ALA A 61 -4.15 6.75 3.51
C ALA A 61 -4.36 5.29 3.09
N LEU A 62 -3.38 4.67 2.43
CA LEU A 62 -3.47 3.26 2.06
C LEU A 62 -3.47 2.37 3.31
N ILE A 63 -2.54 2.60 4.24
CA ILE A 63 -2.42 1.77 5.43
C ILE A 63 -3.68 1.92 6.29
N GLU A 64 -4.16 3.14 6.52
CA GLU A 64 -5.41 3.37 7.25
C GLU A 64 -6.60 2.69 6.57
N LYS A 65 -6.75 2.80 5.25
CA LYS A 65 -7.88 2.17 4.55
C LYS A 65 -7.82 0.65 4.55
N LYS A 66 -6.64 0.07 4.30
CA LYS A 66 -6.49 -1.39 4.08
C LYS A 66 -6.22 -2.18 5.35
N PHE A 67 -5.58 -1.57 6.35
CA PHE A 67 -5.17 -2.27 7.56
C PHE A 67 -6.12 -2.06 8.74
N VAL A 68 -6.88 -0.96 8.79
CA VAL A 68 -7.96 -0.82 9.78
C VAL A 68 -9.08 -1.85 9.57
N GLN A 69 -9.28 -2.30 8.33
CA GLN A 69 -10.31 -3.28 7.98
C GLN A 69 -9.87 -4.74 8.14
N LYS A 70 -8.60 -5.00 8.46
CA LYS A 70 -8.03 -6.34 8.55
C LYS A 70 -7.71 -6.69 10.00
N VAL A 71 -8.02 -7.92 10.39
CA VAL A 71 -7.62 -8.45 11.70
C VAL A 71 -6.24 -9.07 11.57
N PHE A 72 -5.25 -8.47 12.23
CA PHE A 72 -3.88 -8.98 12.32
C PHE A 72 -3.62 -9.60 13.69
N ASP A 73 -2.55 -10.39 13.81
CA ASP A 73 -2.04 -10.77 15.12
C ASP A 73 -1.50 -9.54 15.89
N GLN A 74 -1.43 -9.66 17.21
CA GLN A 74 -1.07 -8.55 18.09
C GLN A 74 0.32 -7.95 17.80
N ARG A 75 1.27 -8.76 17.30
CA ARG A 75 2.62 -8.27 17.00
C ARG A 75 2.59 -7.42 15.73
N THR A 76 1.96 -7.93 14.68
CA THR A 76 1.81 -7.22 13.41
C THR A 76 1.02 -5.91 13.59
N ASP A 77 -0.06 -5.95 14.38
CA ASP A 77 -0.86 -4.76 14.69
C ASP A 77 -0.05 -3.66 15.39
N ARG A 78 0.81 -4.04 16.36
CA ARG A 78 1.73 -3.10 17.02
C ARG A 78 2.75 -2.51 16.06
N GLN A 79 3.27 -3.32 15.12
CA GLN A 79 4.23 -2.84 14.12
C GLN A 79 3.60 -1.83 13.16
N ILE A 80 2.40 -2.11 12.66
CA ILE A 80 1.64 -1.20 11.78
C ILE A 80 1.33 0.09 12.52
N THR A 81 0.84 -0.01 13.77
CA THR A 81 0.52 1.16 14.60
C THR A 81 1.76 2.02 14.83
N SER A 82 2.90 1.40 15.18
CA SER A 82 4.17 2.12 15.37
C SER A 82 4.63 2.82 14.08
N PHE A 83 4.56 2.13 12.94
CA PHE A 83 4.88 2.71 11.64
C PHE A 83 4.02 3.94 11.33
N LEU A 84 2.69 3.82 11.49
CA LEU A 84 1.75 4.92 11.27
C LEU A 84 2.02 6.11 12.20
N SER A 85 2.32 5.85 13.48
CA SER A 85 2.65 6.92 14.42
C SER A 85 3.91 7.68 14.02
N GLN A 86 4.95 6.99 13.56
CA GLN A 86 6.18 7.63 13.11
C GLN A 86 5.96 8.42 11.80
N LEU A 87 5.20 7.88 10.86
CA LEU A 87 4.83 8.54 9.61
C LEU A 87 4.04 9.84 9.86
N LYS A 88 3.03 9.79 10.74
CA LYS A 88 2.24 10.96 11.14
C LYS A 88 3.08 12.02 11.82
N ARG A 89 4.01 11.61 12.67
CA ARG A 89 4.95 12.53 13.36
C ARG A 89 5.83 13.24 12.35
N GLU A 90 6.43 12.51 11.41
CA GLU A 90 7.26 13.09 10.35
C GLU A 90 6.47 14.12 9.53
N ARG A 91 5.28 13.75 9.07
CA ARG A 91 4.40 14.67 8.33
C ARG A 91 4.06 15.93 9.12
N THR A 92 3.73 15.78 10.40
CA THR A 92 3.44 16.92 11.28
C THR A 92 4.62 17.86 11.35
N ILE A 93 5.85 17.36 11.52
CA ILE A 93 7.07 18.17 11.58
C ILE A 93 7.26 18.96 10.27
N ARG A 94 7.10 18.30 9.12
CA ARG A 94 7.28 18.94 7.81
C ARG A 94 6.21 19.99 7.49
N ASP A 95 4.97 19.74 7.88
CA ASP A 95 3.88 20.70 7.76
C ASP A 95 4.17 21.97 8.60
N PHE A 96 4.80 21.85 9.78
CA PHE A 96 5.23 23.00 10.58
C PHE A 96 6.44 23.75 10.00
N ASP A 97 7.36 23.07 9.33
CA ASP A 97 8.51 23.71 8.65
C ASP A 97 8.12 24.45 7.36
N HIS A 98 6.89 24.25 6.86
CA HIS A 98 6.35 24.92 5.67
C HIS A 98 5.48 26.16 5.99
N VAL A 99 5.39 26.59 7.26
CA VAL A 99 4.65 27.79 7.73
C VAL A 99 5.57 28.98 7.97
#